data_AF-A0A6D2KX70-F1
#
_entry.id   AF-A0A6D2KX70-F1
#
_cell.length_a   1.000
_cell.length_b   1.000
_cell.length_c   1.000
_cell.angle_alpha   90.00
_cell.angle_beta   90.00
_cell.angle_gamma   90.00
#
_symmetry.space_group_name_H-M   'P 1'
#
loop_
_entity.id
_entity.type
_entity.pdbx_description
1 polymer ?
#
loop_
_entity_poly.entity_id
_entity_poly.type
_entity_poly.pdbx_seq_one_letter_code
_entity_poly.pdbx_strand_id
1 'polypeptide(L)'
;MTSIIRRRPLHLTAAVLFRLVPLSPFSGSSGSVNSDATRYPELTRVPSLVEGCDYKHWLVLMKAPNGYPNRNDIVRSFVKTLAMALGSEEEAKKSMYSVSTKYYYAFGCRIHEPLTYKIRSLPDVKWVLPDSFTVDGESGYGGEPFVDGEVVPYDEKYHADWLRDQTNEDGETRVVTKKPRRKRNKKSI
;
A
#
# COMPACT_ATOMS: atom_id res chain seq x y z
N MET A 1 -37.17 17.54 2.78
CA MET A 1 -36.64 16.18 2.53
C MET A 1 -35.31 16.30 1.80
N THR A 2 -34.20 16.35 2.53
CA THR A 2 -32.86 16.53 1.97
C THR A 2 -32.20 15.16 1.77
N SER A 3 -31.85 14.83 0.52
CA SER A 3 -31.26 13.55 0.16
C SER A 3 -29.82 13.46 0.66
N ILE A 4 -29.54 12.44 1.46
CA ILE A 4 -28.19 12.08 1.90
C ILE A 4 -27.47 11.42 0.71
N ILE A 5 -26.50 12.13 0.13
CA ILE A 5 -25.60 11.58 -0.88
C ILE A 5 -24.66 10.60 -0.17
N ARG A 6 -25.01 9.31 -0.21
CA ARG A 6 -24.12 8.21 0.20
C ARG A 6 -22.99 8.11 -0.81
N ARG A 7 -21.84 8.73 -0.54
CA ARG A 7 -20.61 8.45 -1.28
C ARG A 7 -20.12 7.06 -0.86
N ARG A 8 -20.18 6.10 -1.78
CA ARG A 8 -19.54 4.78 -1.65
C ARG A 8 -18.02 4.98 -1.75
N PRO A 9 -17.18 4.41 -0.88
CA PRO A 9 -15.74 4.42 -1.09
C PRO A 9 -15.42 3.23 -2.00
N LEU A 10 -15.48 3.45 -3.31
CA LEU A 10 -14.93 2.52 -4.30
C LEU A 10 -13.69 3.16 -4.91
N HIS A 11 -12.66 2.34 -5.03
CA HIS A 11 -11.32 2.59 -5.62
C HIS A 11 -10.28 3.16 -4.66
N LEU A 12 -9.38 2.27 -4.18
CA LEU A 12 -7.99 2.66 -4.04
C LEU A 12 -7.49 3.00 -5.44
N THR A 13 -6.88 4.17 -5.58
CA THR A 13 -6.20 4.63 -6.79
C THR A 13 -5.03 3.70 -7.12
N ALA A 14 -4.67 3.69 -8.40
CA ALA A 14 -3.63 2.84 -8.92
C ALA A 14 -2.26 3.13 -8.27
N ALA A 15 -2.05 4.27 -7.60
CA ALA A 15 -0.83 4.62 -6.88
C ALA A 15 -0.31 3.56 -5.89
N VAL A 16 -1.18 2.81 -5.17
CA VAL A 16 -0.73 1.70 -4.30
C VAL A 16 -0.41 0.44 -5.12
N LEU A 17 -1.08 0.25 -6.25
CA LEU A 17 -0.91 -0.88 -7.17
C LEU A 17 0.28 -0.69 -8.11
N PHE A 18 0.64 0.55 -8.47
CA PHE A 18 1.75 0.89 -9.36
C PHE A 18 3.12 0.62 -8.74
N ARG A 19 3.19 0.38 -7.43
CA ARG A 19 4.43 -0.08 -6.76
C ARG A 19 4.76 -1.55 -7.05
N LEU A 20 3.88 -2.29 -7.73
CA LEU A 20 4.17 -3.62 -8.27
C LEU A 20 3.70 -3.68 -9.73
N VAL A 21 4.64 -3.57 -10.66
CA VAL A 21 4.41 -3.98 -12.05
C VAL A 21 3.87 -5.44 -12.03
N PRO A 22 2.72 -5.74 -12.66
CA PRO A 22 2.17 -7.08 -12.63
C PRO A 22 2.98 -7.98 -13.57
N LEU A 23 3.75 -8.93 -13.01
CA LEU A 23 4.31 -10.04 -13.78
C LEU A 23 3.17 -11.01 -14.14
N SER A 24 2.88 -11.09 -15.44
CA SER A 24 1.96 -12.03 -16.09
C SER A 24 2.29 -13.51 -15.81
N PRO A 25 1.35 -14.45 -16.06
CA PRO A 25 1.42 -15.83 -15.57
C PRO A 25 2.39 -16.72 -16.34
N PHE A 26 3.01 -17.65 -15.60
CA PHE A 26 3.94 -18.69 -16.06
C PHE A 26 3.38 -19.54 -17.21
N SER A 27 4.17 -19.67 -18.29
CA SER A 27 4.06 -20.78 -19.23
C SER A 27 5.02 -21.89 -18.81
N GLY A 28 4.46 -23.05 -18.48
CA GLY A 28 5.21 -24.19 -17.96
C GLY A 28 6.10 -24.88 -19.00
N SER A 29 7.19 -25.47 -18.53
CA SER A 29 7.81 -26.63 -19.18
C SER A 29 8.28 -27.63 -18.14
N SER A 30 8.07 -28.89 -18.49
CA SER A 30 8.20 -30.12 -17.70
C SER A 30 9.65 -30.50 -17.38
N GLY A 31 9.91 -31.02 -16.18
CA GLY A 31 11.20 -31.60 -15.80
C GLY A 31 11.19 -32.32 -14.45
N SER A 32 11.04 -33.65 -14.52
CA SER A 32 11.39 -34.74 -13.57
C SER A 32 11.79 -34.46 -12.11
N VAL A 33 11.18 -35.29 -11.25
CA VAL A 33 11.35 -35.50 -9.80
C VAL A 33 12.79 -35.76 -9.34
N ASN A 34 13.11 -35.25 -8.14
CA ASN A 34 13.92 -35.94 -7.13
C ASN A 34 13.40 -35.53 -5.74
N SER A 35 13.08 -36.55 -4.94
CA SER A 35 12.50 -36.43 -3.60
C SER A 35 13.58 -36.11 -2.57
N ASP A 36 13.53 -34.93 -1.96
CA ASP A 36 14.12 -34.70 -0.64
C ASP A 36 13.27 -33.70 0.15
N ALA A 37 12.69 -34.18 1.24
CA ALA A 37 11.66 -33.51 2.02
C ALA A 37 12.31 -32.70 3.15
N THR A 38 12.85 -31.51 2.88
CA THR A 38 12.98 -30.42 3.89
C THR A 38 13.40 -29.03 3.36
N ARG A 39 13.53 -28.82 2.05
CA ARG A 39 13.82 -27.48 1.52
C ARG A 39 12.52 -26.83 1.04
N TYR A 40 11.97 -25.92 1.85
CA TYR A 40 11.15 -24.86 1.26
C TYR A 40 12.01 -24.22 0.17
N PRO A 41 11.53 -24.11 -1.08
CA PRO A 41 12.28 -23.41 -2.10
C PRO A 41 12.38 -21.97 -1.62
N GLU A 42 13.56 -21.55 -1.19
CA GLU A 42 13.89 -20.16 -1.08
C GLU A 42 13.69 -19.60 -2.48
N LEU A 43 12.49 -19.06 -2.72
CA LEU A 43 12.11 -18.44 -3.98
C LEU A 43 13.26 -17.52 -4.33
N THR A 44 13.93 -17.82 -5.44
CA THR A 44 15.09 -17.09 -5.91
C THR A 44 14.66 -15.65 -6.09
N ARG A 45 14.87 -14.82 -5.06
CA ARG A 45 14.35 -13.45 -5.01
C ARG A 45 15.01 -12.71 -6.16
N VAL A 46 14.19 -12.21 -7.08
CA VAL A 46 14.69 -11.28 -8.09
C VAL A 46 15.24 -10.07 -7.33
N PRO A 47 16.46 -9.58 -7.60
CA PRO A 47 16.96 -8.36 -6.98
C PRO A 47 15.90 -7.27 -7.17
N SER A 48 15.48 -6.64 -6.07
CA SER A 48 14.47 -5.60 -6.13
C SER A 48 15.04 -4.44 -6.95
N LEU A 49 14.43 -4.21 -8.12
CA LEU A 49 14.76 -3.08 -8.98
C LEU A 49 14.39 -1.73 -8.34
N VAL A 50 13.66 -1.78 -7.23
CA VAL A 50 13.12 -0.63 -6.51
C VAL A 50 13.87 -0.47 -5.19
N GLU A 51 14.44 0.71 -4.99
CA GLU A 51 15.22 1.02 -3.79
C GLU A 51 14.34 1.00 -2.52
N GLY A 52 14.89 0.47 -1.42
CA GLY A 52 14.17 0.25 -0.16
C GLY A 52 13.29 -1.00 -0.11
N CYS A 53 12.99 -1.64 -1.26
CA CYS A 53 12.18 -2.87 -1.30
C CYS A 53 13.03 -4.10 -0.94
N ASP A 54 13.28 -4.30 0.35
CA ASP A 54 14.23 -5.29 0.86
C ASP A 54 13.58 -6.51 1.55
N TYR A 55 12.25 -6.61 1.51
CA TYR A 55 11.45 -7.63 2.22
C TYR A 55 11.68 -7.66 3.75
N LYS A 56 12.24 -6.58 4.30
CA LYS A 56 12.34 -6.32 5.75
C LYS A 56 11.41 -5.18 6.15
N HIS A 57 11.15 -4.26 5.23
CA HIS A 57 10.20 -3.16 5.40
C HIS A 57 8.88 -3.50 4.71
N TRP A 58 7.80 -3.32 5.46
CA TRP A 58 6.47 -3.72 5.05
C TRP A 58 5.48 -2.60 5.32
N LEU A 59 4.65 -2.32 4.32
CA LEU A 59 3.54 -1.41 4.41
C LEU A 59 2.25 -2.21 4.66
N VAL A 60 1.63 -1.97 5.81
CA VAL A 60 0.39 -2.64 6.22
C VAL A 60 -0.78 -1.67 6.04
N LEU A 61 -1.67 -1.98 5.09
CA LEU A 61 -2.88 -1.20 4.87
C LEU A 61 -4.02 -1.74 5.73
N MET A 62 -4.63 -0.85 6.48
CA MET A 62 -5.77 -1.13 7.35
C MET A 62 -7.08 -0.71 6.66
N LYS A 63 -8.19 -1.30 7.11
CA LYS A 63 -9.52 -0.80 6.78
C LYS A 63 -9.69 0.61 7.35
N ALA A 64 -10.52 1.41 6.67
CA ALA A 64 -10.89 2.72 7.19
C ALA A 64 -11.59 2.56 8.55
N PRO A 65 -11.22 3.37 9.55
CA PRO A 65 -11.83 3.28 10.87
C PRO A 65 -13.32 3.65 10.80
N ASN A 66 -14.08 3.13 11.76
CA ASN A 66 -15.49 3.49 11.88
C ASN A 66 -15.65 4.93 12.39
N GLY A 67 -16.37 5.75 11.65
CA GLY A 67 -16.62 7.14 12.01
C GLY A 67 -15.38 8.02 11.82
N TYR A 68 -15.13 8.91 12.78
CA TYR A 68 -14.04 9.88 12.74
C TYR A 68 -13.25 9.86 14.06
N PRO A 69 -12.55 8.76 14.36
CA PRO A 69 -11.73 8.70 15.56
C PRO A 69 -10.56 9.69 15.48
N ASN A 70 -10.01 10.01 16.65
CA ASN A 70 -8.84 10.87 16.74
C ASN A 70 -7.62 10.20 16.11
N ARG A 71 -6.68 10.99 15.60
CA ARG A 71 -5.41 10.52 15.01
C ARG A 71 -4.70 9.52 15.93
N ASN A 72 -4.60 9.86 17.21
CA ASN A 72 -3.92 9.02 18.19
C ASN A 72 -4.62 7.67 18.41
N ASP A 73 -5.95 7.63 18.31
CA ASP A 73 -6.70 6.37 18.47
C ASP A 73 -6.50 5.45 17.25
N ILE A 74 -6.43 6.04 16.06
CA ILE A 74 -6.06 5.31 14.83
C ILE A 74 -4.66 4.72 14.99
N VAL A 75 -3.67 5.53 15.42
CA VAL A 75 -2.29 5.07 15.62
C VAL A 75 -2.20 3.98 16.69
N ARG A 76 -2.93 4.12 17.81
CA ARG A 76 -3.03 3.06 18.84
C ARG A 76 -3.58 1.76 18.27
N SER A 77 -4.55 1.82 17.35
CA SER A 77 -5.07 0.62 16.69
C SER A 77 -4.03 -0.08 15.81
N PHE A 78 -3.14 0.68 15.16
CA PHE A 78 -2.04 0.15 14.37
C PHE A 78 -1.02 -0.59 15.25
N VAL A 79 -0.59 0.06 16.35
CA VAL A 79 0.31 -0.56 17.34
C VAL A 79 -0.30 -1.84 17.88
N LYS A 80 -1.58 -1.84 18.25
CA LYS A 80 -2.29 -3.02 18.75
C LYS A 80 -2.34 -4.15 17.72
N THR A 81 -2.59 -3.81 16.45
CA THR A 81 -2.63 -4.79 15.35
C THR A 81 -1.28 -5.46 15.17
N LEU A 82 -0.19 -4.68 15.17
CA LEU A 82 1.15 -5.22 15.04
C LEU A 82 1.58 -6.02 16.29
N ALA A 83 1.18 -5.56 17.47
CA ALA A 83 1.41 -6.26 18.74
C ALA A 83 0.73 -7.64 18.79
N MET A 84 -0.43 -7.83 18.14
CA MET A 84 -1.04 -9.16 18.02
C MET A 84 -0.17 -10.15 17.23
N ALA A 85 0.64 -9.69 16.29
CA ALA A 85 1.53 -10.54 15.50
C ALA A 85 2.88 -10.78 16.19
N LEU A 86 3.43 -9.76 16.85
CA LEU A 86 4.72 -9.81 17.56
C LEU A 86 4.62 -10.37 18.98
N GLY A 87 3.48 -10.18 19.64
CA GLY A 87 3.26 -10.55 21.05
C GLY A 87 3.60 -9.45 22.05
N SER A 88 4.12 -8.30 21.61
CA SER A 88 4.48 -7.18 22.49
C SER A 88 4.14 -5.83 21.86
N GLU A 89 3.52 -4.93 22.64
CA GLU A 89 3.27 -3.55 22.22
C GLU A 89 4.55 -2.71 22.14
N GLU A 90 5.52 -2.96 23.01
CA GLU A 90 6.81 -2.27 23.02
C GLU A 90 7.60 -2.60 21.74
N GLU A 91 7.58 -3.87 21.34
CA GLU A 91 8.22 -4.32 20.11
C GLU A 91 7.49 -3.78 18.86
N ALA A 92 6.15 -3.70 18.91
CA ALA A 92 5.36 -3.08 17.87
C ALA A 92 5.71 -1.59 17.68
N LYS A 93 5.81 -0.83 18.77
CA LYS A 93 6.19 0.59 18.71
C LYS A 93 7.59 0.79 18.13
N LYS A 94 8.55 -0.08 18.50
CA LYS A 94 9.93 -0.02 18.01
C LYS A 94 10.08 -0.44 16.55
N SER A 95 9.22 -1.33 16.07
CA SER A 95 9.26 -1.83 14.69
C SER A 95 8.54 -0.93 13.71
N MET A 96 7.52 -0.17 14.14
CA MET A 96 6.87 0.85 13.31
C MET A 96 7.80 2.03 13.06
N TYR A 97 7.87 2.51 11.81
CA TYR A 97 8.68 3.67 11.43
C TYR A 97 7.86 4.79 10.77
N SER A 98 6.69 4.48 10.21
CA SER A 98 5.80 5.49 9.64
C SER A 98 4.33 5.13 9.79
N VAL A 99 3.48 6.15 9.75
CA VAL A 99 2.02 6.02 9.81
C VAL A 99 1.35 6.95 8.81
N SER A 100 0.14 6.60 8.38
CA SER A 100 -0.73 7.46 7.60
C SER A 100 -2.15 7.32 8.14
N THR A 101 -2.74 8.46 8.51
CA THR A 101 -4.11 8.49 9.06
C THR A 101 -5.05 9.41 8.29
N LYS A 102 -4.59 10.03 7.20
CA LYS A 102 -5.34 11.08 6.47
C LYS A 102 -5.83 10.61 5.10
N TYR A 103 -4.90 10.33 4.18
CA TYR A 103 -5.25 9.96 2.80
C TYR A 103 -5.50 8.47 2.62
N TYR A 104 -4.79 7.67 3.40
CA TYR A 104 -4.95 6.23 3.51
C TYR A 104 -4.65 5.83 4.95
N TYR A 105 -5.11 4.65 5.36
CA TYR A 105 -4.89 4.13 6.71
C TYR A 105 -3.86 3.02 6.61
N ALA A 106 -2.61 3.33 6.94
CA ALA A 106 -1.53 2.36 6.89
C ALA A 106 -0.43 2.69 7.89
N PHE A 107 0.39 1.69 8.18
CA PHE A 107 1.63 1.86 8.91
C PHE A 107 2.77 1.09 8.23
N GLY A 108 3.95 1.68 8.24
CA GLY A 108 5.20 1.05 7.84
C GLY A 108 5.85 0.40 9.05
N CYS A 109 6.30 -0.84 8.91
CA CYS A 109 7.00 -1.57 9.97
C CYS A 109 8.15 -2.43 9.45
N ARG A 110 9.15 -2.62 10.30
CA ARG A 110 10.30 -3.49 10.04
C ARG A 110 10.11 -4.82 10.77
N ILE A 111 9.85 -5.88 10.01
CA ILE A 111 9.62 -7.23 10.53
C ILE A 111 10.16 -8.29 9.57
N HIS A 112 10.38 -9.49 10.09
CA HIS A 112 10.75 -10.63 9.25
C HIS A 112 9.56 -11.13 8.41
N GLU A 113 9.85 -11.52 7.16
CA GLU A 113 8.84 -12.01 6.20
C GLU A 113 7.86 -13.06 6.76
N PRO A 114 8.26 -14.09 7.54
CA PRO A 114 7.31 -15.08 8.06
C PRO A 114 6.20 -14.50 8.95
N LEU A 115 6.43 -13.34 9.57
CA LEU A 115 5.42 -12.67 10.41
C LEU A 115 4.34 -11.96 9.59
N THR A 116 4.61 -11.64 8.32
CA THR A 116 3.65 -10.98 7.44
C THR A 116 2.39 -11.82 7.24
N TYR A 117 2.52 -13.16 7.22
CA TYR A 117 1.39 -14.08 7.12
C TYR A 117 0.46 -13.97 8.34
N LYS A 118 1.02 -13.78 9.53
CA LYS A 118 0.22 -13.56 10.76
C LYS A 118 -0.50 -12.22 10.72
N ILE A 119 0.14 -11.18 10.22
CA ILE A 119 -0.49 -9.85 10.09
C ILE A 119 -1.62 -9.90 9.06
N ARG A 120 -1.40 -10.58 7.93
CA ARG A 120 -2.38 -10.71 6.85
C ARG A 120 -3.66 -11.44 7.28
N SER A 121 -3.59 -12.31 8.29
CA SER A 121 -4.77 -13.01 8.82
C SER A 121 -5.57 -12.20 9.85
N LEU A 122 -5.12 -11.01 10.25
CA LEU A 122 -5.82 -10.15 11.21
C LEU A 122 -7.06 -9.48 10.57
N PRO A 123 -8.16 -9.30 11.33
CA PRO A 123 -9.46 -8.92 10.79
C PRO A 123 -9.51 -7.54 10.12
N ASP A 124 -8.70 -6.60 10.57
CA ASP A 124 -8.73 -5.20 10.09
C ASP A 124 -7.66 -4.89 9.05
N VAL A 125 -6.79 -5.85 8.77
CA VAL A 125 -5.75 -5.74 7.76
C VAL A 125 -6.35 -6.00 6.37
N LYS A 126 -6.07 -5.09 5.44
CA LYS A 126 -6.51 -5.18 4.05
C LYS A 126 -5.42 -5.74 3.15
N TRP A 127 -4.20 -5.23 3.28
CA TRP A 127 -3.04 -5.65 2.50
C TRP A 127 -1.76 -5.57 3.34
N VAL A 128 -0.81 -6.43 3.02
CA VAL A 128 0.57 -6.37 3.51
C VAL A 128 1.45 -6.41 2.28
N LEU A 129 2.22 -5.35 2.06
CA LEU A 129 3.04 -5.16 0.85
C LEU A 129 4.48 -4.89 1.27
N PRO A 130 5.49 -5.35 0.51
CA PRO A 130 6.85 -4.87 0.70
C PRO A 130 6.89 -3.36 0.43
N ASP A 131 7.49 -2.60 1.35
CA ASP A 131 7.56 -1.14 1.23
C ASP A 131 8.78 -0.73 0.38
N SER A 132 8.77 0.49 -0.15
CA SER A 132 9.87 1.03 -0.94
C SER A 132 10.05 2.52 -0.67
N PHE A 133 11.25 3.02 -0.92
CA PHE A 133 11.48 4.46 -0.87
C PHE A 133 10.66 5.18 -1.92
N THR A 134 10.30 6.43 -1.64
CA THR A 134 9.69 7.24 -2.68
C THR A 134 10.73 7.84 -3.62
N VAL A 135 10.34 7.95 -4.89
CA VAL A 135 11.20 8.26 -6.04
C VAL A 135 11.75 9.69 -6.02
N ASP A 136 11.02 10.66 -5.44
CA ASP A 136 11.31 12.09 -5.62
C ASP A 136 11.65 12.86 -4.32
N GLY A 137 11.99 12.16 -3.23
CA GLY A 137 12.24 12.76 -1.90
C GLY A 137 13.64 12.52 -1.31
N GLU A 138 13.88 13.01 -0.09
CA GLU A 138 14.95 12.48 0.78
C GLU A 138 14.71 10.98 0.92
N SER A 139 15.60 10.15 0.37
CA SER A 139 15.50 8.70 0.22
C SER A 139 14.88 8.00 1.44
N GLY A 140 13.56 7.85 1.45
CA GLY A 140 12.83 7.49 2.65
C GLY A 140 11.45 6.93 2.34
N TYR A 141 10.87 6.31 3.35
CA TYR A 141 9.51 5.79 3.27
C TYR A 141 8.50 6.93 3.42
N GLY A 142 7.39 6.83 2.70
CA GLY A 142 6.28 7.77 2.82
C GLY A 142 5.56 7.67 4.16
N GLY A 143 4.66 8.62 4.41
CA GLY A 143 3.90 8.70 5.66
C GLY A 143 4.60 9.54 6.72
N GLU A 144 3.87 9.79 7.80
CA GLU A 144 4.33 10.54 8.97
C GLU A 144 5.32 9.68 9.77
N PRO A 145 6.53 10.17 10.08
CA PRO A 145 7.47 9.48 10.95
C PRO A 145 6.85 9.09 12.28
N PHE A 146 7.13 7.86 12.69
CA PHE A 146 6.73 7.29 13.96
C PHE A 146 7.98 6.86 14.73
N VAL A 147 8.21 7.47 15.89
CA VAL A 147 9.42 7.27 16.68
C VAL A 147 9.02 6.95 18.11
N ASP A 148 9.41 5.76 18.59
CA ASP A 148 9.24 5.31 19.98
C ASP A 148 7.81 5.44 20.55
N GLY A 149 6.79 5.27 19.71
CA GLY A 149 5.39 5.35 20.14
C GLY A 149 4.71 6.69 19.85
N GLU A 150 5.47 7.69 19.40
CA GLU A 150 5.01 9.05 19.13
C GLU A 150 4.97 9.29 17.62
N VAL A 151 3.88 9.90 17.15
CA VAL A 151 3.74 10.36 15.76
C VAL A 151 4.04 11.85 15.69
N VAL A 152 4.90 12.25 14.76
CA VAL A 152 5.23 13.67 14.58
C VAL A 152 3.97 14.48 14.19
N PRO A 153 3.95 15.80 14.45
CA PRO A 153 2.89 16.67 13.95
C PRO A 153 2.73 16.53 12.43
N TYR A 154 1.47 16.54 11.97
CA TYR A 154 1.18 16.35 10.56
C TYR A 154 1.76 17.50 9.72
N ASP A 155 2.43 17.13 8.63
CA ASP A 155 2.95 18.01 7.59
C ASP A 155 2.61 17.38 6.23
N GLU A 156 2.19 18.18 5.26
CA GLU A 156 1.78 17.69 3.94
C GLU A 156 2.93 17.02 3.18
N LYS A 157 4.19 17.38 3.49
CA LYS A 157 5.38 16.78 2.88
C LYS A 157 5.42 15.25 3.01
N TYR A 158 4.85 14.69 4.08
CA TYR A 158 4.84 13.25 4.34
C TYR A 158 3.99 12.44 3.36
N HIS A 159 3.13 13.13 2.60
CA HIS A 159 2.29 12.53 1.55
C HIS A 159 2.41 13.29 0.23
N ALA A 160 3.49 14.05 0.02
CA ALA A 160 3.70 14.82 -1.20
C ALA A 160 3.61 13.94 -2.45
N ASP A 161 4.20 12.75 -2.39
CA ASP A 161 4.19 11.80 -3.51
C ASP A 161 2.79 11.29 -3.84
N TRP A 162 2.03 10.96 -2.79
CA TRP A 162 0.63 10.57 -2.93
C TRP A 162 -0.21 11.66 -3.59
N LEU A 163 0.02 12.92 -3.18
CA LEU A 163 -0.67 14.08 -3.76
C LEU A 163 -0.29 14.29 -5.23
N ARG A 164 1.00 14.15 -5.59
CA ARG A 164 1.44 14.25 -6.98
C ARG A 164 0.80 13.17 -7.86
N ASP A 165 0.80 11.93 -7.41
CA ASP A 165 0.22 10.81 -8.15
C ASP A 165 -1.26 11.06 -8.47
N GLN A 166 -2.03 11.58 -7.52
CA GLN A 166 -3.42 11.96 -7.77
C GLN A 166 -3.56 13.10 -8.80
N THR A 167 -2.69 14.11 -8.75
CA THR A 167 -2.73 15.20 -9.73
C THR A 167 -2.36 14.76 -11.15
N ASN A 168 -1.44 13.80 -11.29
CA ASN A 168 -1.04 13.22 -12.57
C ASN A 168 -2.17 12.35 -13.16
N GLU A 169 -2.81 11.52 -12.34
CA GLU A 169 -3.98 10.73 -12.72
C GLU A 169 -5.14 11.64 -13.21
N ASP A 170 -5.40 12.75 -12.51
CA ASP A 170 -6.41 13.74 -12.91
C ASP A 170 -6.06 14.44 -14.24
N GLY A 171 -4.78 14.72 -14.48
CA GLY A 171 -4.26 15.29 -15.72
C GLY A 171 -4.45 14.36 -16.91
N GLU A 172 -4.10 13.09 -16.75
CA GLU A 172 -4.20 12.07 -17.81
C GLU A 172 -5.67 11.74 -18.13
N THR A 173 -6.53 11.66 -17.12
CA THR A 173 -7.98 11.44 -17.29
C THR A 173 -8.65 12.56 -18.10
N ARG A 174 -8.19 13.81 -17.95
CA ARG A 174 -8.67 14.97 -18.75
C ARG A 174 -8.25 14.89 -20.22
N VAL A 175 -7.12 14.25 -20.53
CA VAL A 175 -6.61 14.12 -21.90
C VAL A 175 -7.36 13.02 -22.67
N VAL A 176 -7.82 11.97 -22.00
CA VAL A 176 -8.41 10.78 -22.66
C VAL A 176 -9.87 10.96 -23.15
N THR A 177 -10.58 12.04 -22.80
CA THR A 177 -12.03 12.18 -23.10
C THR A 177 -12.44 13.03 -24.32
N LYS A 178 -11.53 13.36 -25.26
CA LYS A 178 -11.93 14.00 -26.52
C LYS A 178 -11.69 13.13 -27.76
N LYS A 179 -12.45 12.03 -27.91
CA LYS A 179 -12.58 11.38 -29.21
C LYS A 179 -13.49 12.22 -30.12
N PRO A 180 -13.01 12.73 -31.27
CA PRO A 180 -13.85 13.52 -32.17
C PRO A 180 -14.94 12.63 -32.80
N ARG A 181 -16.18 13.09 -32.69
CA ARG A 181 -17.37 12.45 -33.25
C ARG A 181 -17.30 12.51 -34.78
N ARG A 182 -16.96 11.40 -35.44
CA ARG A 182 -16.94 11.26 -36.91
C ARG A 182 -18.31 11.64 -37.48
N LYS A 183 -18.40 12.75 -38.23
CA LYS A 183 -19.60 13.10 -39.01
C LYS A 183 -19.76 12.07 -40.13
N ARG A 184 -20.86 11.32 -40.10
CA ARG A 184 -21.23 10.35 -41.15
C ARG A 184 -21.82 11.12 -42.32
N ASN A 185 -21.08 11.27 -43.42
CA ASN A 185 -21.60 11.87 -44.65
C ASN A 185 -22.71 10.97 -45.22
N LYS A 186 -23.89 11.57 -45.43
CA LYS A 186 -25.04 10.96 -46.10
C LYS A 186 -24.84 11.14 -47.60
N LYS A 187 -24.59 10.05 -48.33
CA LYS A 187 -24.72 10.06 -49.80
C LYS A 187 -26.21 10.05 -50.14
N SER A 188 -26.68 11.07 -50.83
CA SER A 188 -27.98 11.06 -51.52
C SER A 188 -27.81 10.32 -52.85
N ILE A 189 -28.84 9.55 -53.21
CA ILE A 189 -29.03 8.83 -54.47
C ILE A 189 -29.20 9.82 -55.61
#